data_AF-A0A7T4DJQ2-F1
#
_entry.id   AF-A0A7T4DJQ2-F1
#
_cell.length_a   1.000
_cell.length_b   1.000
_cell.length_c   1.000
_cell.angle_alpha   90.00
_cell.angle_beta   90.00
_cell.angle_gamma   90.00
#
_symmetry.space_group_name_H-M   'P 1'
#
loop_
_entity.id
_entity.type
_entity.pdbx_description
1 polymer ?
#
loop_
_entity_poly.entity_id
_entity_poly.type
_entity_poly.pdbx_seq_one_letter_code
_entity_poly.pdbx_strand_id
1 'polypeptide(L)'
;MSVGAFVTIIVAVIAALASITGAIVAYRAAGRAANSSQLIARESHGVAAIDRQSDELREAFDKFIESFANARDIDKQMQVSARLDQLASCTGATTELQAACTALISAVTFQPRTEPQLFPGMLFRGPMSRVTREYRNSQNALSAKRAAKLSR
;
A
#
# COMPACT_ATOMS: atom_id res chain seq x y z
N MET A 1 31.04 -68.67 -0.68
CA MET A 1 30.18 -67.59 -0.13
C MET A 1 28.88 -68.23 0.34
N SER A 2 28.46 -68.00 1.59
CA SER A 2 27.20 -68.55 2.09
C SER A 2 26.03 -67.75 1.52
N VAL A 3 24.91 -68.42 1.22
CA VAL A 3 23.68 -67.81 0.70
C VAL A 3 23.21 -66.66 1.60
N GLY A 4 23.44 -66.76 2.92
CA GLY A 4 23.13 -65.69 3.88
C GLY A 4 23.90 -64.38 3.65
N ALA A 5 25.17 -64.44 3.22
CA ALA A 5 25.95 -63.25 2.92
C ALA A 5 25.49 -62.56 1.62
N PHE A 6 24.93 -63.31 0.67
CA PHE A 6 24.40 -62.75 -0.58
C PHE A 6 23.06 -62.01 -0.34
N VAL A 7 22.18 -62.57 0.49
CA VAL A 7 20.90 -61.96 0.84
C VAL A 7 21.10 -60.65 1.62
N THR A 8 22.04 -60.59 2.56
CA THR A 8 22.32 -59.36 3.33
C THR A 8 22.87 -58.23 2.45
N ILE A 9 23.72 -58.55 1.47
CA ILE A 9 24.22 -57.57 0.49
C ILE A 9 23.06 -57.00 -0.34
N ILE A 10 22.14 -57.84 -0.82
CA ILE A 10 20.99 -57.40 -1.62
C ILE A 10 20.08 -56.46 -0.81
N VAL A 11 19.75 -56.83 0.43
CA VAL A 11 18.91 -55.99 1.30
C VAL A 11 19.57 -54.64 1.59
N ALA A 12 20.88 -54.61 1.82
CA ALA A 12 21.63 -53.37 2.03
C ALA A 12 21.61 -52.46 0.79
N VAL A 13 21.72 -53.03 -0.41
CA VAL A 13 21.65 -52.27 -1.67
C VAL A 13 20.25 -51.68 -1.88
N ILE A 14 19.19 -52.45 -1.64
CA ILE A 14 17.80 -51.96 -1.78
C ILE A 14 17.53 -50.83 -0.77
N ALA A 15 17.97 -50.98 0.48
CA ALA A 15 17.83 -49.94 1.50
C ALA A 15 18.59 -48.66 1.14
N ALA A 16 19.80 -48.78 0.59
CA ALA A 16 20.58 -47.64 0.11
C ALA A 16 19.88 -46.91 -1.06
N LEU A 17 19.33 -47.65 -2.03
CA LEU A 17 18.59 -47.07 -3.16
C LEU A 17 17.30 -46.37 -2.71
N ALA A 18 16.56 -46.97 -1.76
CA ALA A 18 15.37 -46.35 -1.19
C ALA A 18 15.71 -45.06 -0.44
N SER A 19 16.82 -45.04 0.31
CA SER A 19 17.32 -43.86 1.04
C SER A 19 17.72 -42.72 0.08
N ILE A 20 18.47 -43.02 -0.98
CA ILE A 20 18.86 -42.05 -2.01
C ILE A 20 17.62 -41.45 -2.69
N THR A 21 16.65 -42.31 -3.02
CA THR A 21 15.39 -41.87 -3.67
C THR A 21 14.58 -40.96 -2.74
N GLY A 22 14.47 -41.32 -1.46
CA GLY A 22 13.82 -40.51 -0.43
C GLY A 22 14.49 -39.15 -0.25
N ALA A 23 15.82 -39.10 -0.21
CA ALA A 23 16.59 -37.86 -0.11
C ALA A 23 16.37 -36.93 -1.31
N ILE A 24 16.30 -37.46 -2.54
CA ILE A 24 16.05 -36.66 -3.74
C ILE A 24 14.63 -36.07 -3.74
N VAL A 25 13.63 -36.85 -3.32
CA VAL A 25 12.24 -36.39 -3.22
C VAL A 25 12.11 -35.31 -2.13
N ALA A 26 12.73 -35.52 -0.97
CA ALA A 26 12.76 -34.54 0.11
C ALA A 26 13.46 -33.23 -0.32
N TYR A 27 14.58 -33.32 -1.02
CA TYR A 27 15.30 -32.15 -1.54
C TYR A 27 14.47 -31.36 -2.56
N ARG A 28 13.79 -32.06 -3.48
CA ARG A 28 12.88 -31.42 -4.45
C ARG A 28 11.63 -30.84 -3.81
N ALA A 29 11.13 -31.44 -2.73
CA ALA A 29 10.03 -30.91 -1.94
C ALA A 29 10.46 -29.66 -1.16
N ALA A 30 11.64 -29.68 -0.54
CA ALA A 30 12.22 -28.54 0.17
C ALA A 30 12.52 -27.36 -0.76
N GLY A 31 13.08 -27.61 -1.95
CA GLY A 31 13.30 -26.58 -2.96
C GLY A 31 12.00 -25.96 -3.50
N ARG A 32 10.95 -26.79 -3.69
CA ARG A 32 9.62 -26.28 -4.06
C ARG A 32 9.01 -25.46 -2.94
N ALA A 33 9.04 -25.93 -1.70
CA ALA A 33 8.53 -25.21 -0.54
C ALA A 33 9.26 -23.88 -0.31
N ALA A 34 10.59 -23.84 -0.50
CA ALA A 34 11.38 -22.62 -0.40
C ALA A 34 10.96 -21.60 -1.47
N ASN A 35 10.80 -22.03 -2.73
CA ASN A 35 10.33 -21.16 -3.80
C ASN A 35 8.90 -20.64 -3.56
N SER A 36 7.99 -21.50 -3.09
CA SER A 36 6.63 -21.11 -2.70
C SER A 36 6.64 -20.09 -1.56
N SER A 37 7.46 -20.30 -0.53
CA SER A 37 7.56 -19.38 0.61
C SER A 37 8.14 -18.02 0.21
N GLN A 38 9.09 -17.98 -0.72
CA GLN A 38 9.63 -16.73 -1.26
C GLN A 38 8.60 -15.94 -2.07
N LEU A 39 7.75 -16.63 -2.84
CA LEU A 39 6.66 -15.99 -3.58
C LEU A 39 5.62 -15.40 -2.61
N ILE A 40 5.18 -16.18 -1.63
CA ILE A 40 4.23 -15.73 -0.59
C ILE A 40 4.82 -14.56 0.21
N ALA A 41 6.11 -14.60 0.57
CA ALA A 41 6.76 -13.50 1.27
C ALA A 41 6.78 -12.22 0.42
N ARG A 42 7.12 -12.31 -0.87
CA ARG A 42 7.10 -11.17 -1.79
C ARG A 42 5.70 -10.57 -1.96
N GLU A 43 4.69 -11.41 -2.07
CA GLU A 43 3.29 -10.97 -2.17
C GLU A 43 2.81 -10.33 -0.87
N SER A 44 3.11 -10.93 0.28
CA SER A 44 2.81 -10.39 1.60
C SER A 44 3.47 -9.02 1.82
N HIS A 45 4.75 -8.87 1.45
CA HIS A 45 5.43 -7.57 1.47
C HIS A 45 4.77 -6.56 0.52
N GLY A 46 4.32 -7.05 -0.64
CA GLY A 46 3.62 -6.25 -1.63
C GLY A 46 2.24 -5.75 -1.19
N VAL A 47 1.51 -6.52 -0.37
CA VAL A 47 0.23 -6.11 0.23
C VAL A 47 0.47 -5.15 1.39
N ALA A 48 1.42 -5.47 2.28
CA ALA A 48 1.78 -4.59 3.40
C ALA A 48 2.25 -3.20 2.94
N ALA A 49 2.92 -3.10 1.80
CA ALA A 49 3.28 -1.81 1.21
C ALA A 49 2.06 -1.01 0.74
N ILE A 50 1.03 -1.66 0.18
CA ILE A 50 -0.21 -1.00 -0.25
C ILE A 50 -1.02 -0.54 0.97
N ASP A 51 -1.08 -1.36 2.01
CA ASP A 51 -1.77 -1.02 3.27
C ASP A 51 -1.12 0.23 3.90
N ARG A 52 0.22 0.29 3.98
CA ARG A 52 0.92 1.50 4.45
C ARG A 52 0.62 2.73 3.61
N GLN A 53 0.61 2.61 2.28
CA GLN A 53 0.26 3.73 1.39
C GLN A 53 -1.16 4.24 1.61
N SER A 54 -2.10 3.34 1.89
CA SER A 54 -3.50 3.68 2.19
C SER A 54 -3.62 4.41 3.54
N ASP A 55 -2.91 3.93 4.56
CA ASP A 55 -2.86 4.54 5.88
C ASP A 55 -2.23 5.94 5.85
N GLU A 56 -1.08 6.08 5.19
CA GLU A 56 -0.42 7.38 5.02
C GLU A 56 -1.32 8.40 4.30
N LEU A 57 -2.00 7.97 3.22
CA LEU A 57 -2.90 8.83 2.46
C LEU A 57 -4.12 9.23 3.31
N ARG A 58 -4.65 8.31 4.12
CA ARG A 58 -5.76 8.57 5.03
C ARG A 58 -5.37 9.55 6.12
N GLU A 59 -4.23 9.34 6.77
CA GLU A 59 -3.76 10.23 7.84
C GLU A 59 -3.51 11.65 7.32
N ALA A 60 -2.90 11.79 6.14
CA ALA A 60 -2.70 13.09 5.50
C ALA A 60 -4.02 13.77 5.18
N PHE A 61 -5.02 13.02 4.70
CA PHE A 61 -6.35 13.56 4.41
C PHE A 61 -7.08 13.99 5.68
N ASP A 62 -7.05 13.19 6.75
CA ASP A 62 -7.68 13.51 8.03
C ASP A 62 -7.08 14.79 8.64
N LYS A 63 -5.75 14.91 8.63
CA LYS A 63 -5.03 16.13 9.07
C LYS A 63 -5.38 17.36 8.23
N PHE A 64 -5.57 17.18 6.93
CA PHE A 64 -6.04 18.23 6.04
C PHE A 64 -7.47 18.66 6.40
N ILE A 65 -8.41 17.73 6.57
CA ILE A 65 -9.79 18.03 6.97
C ILE A 65 -9.85 18.76 8.30
N GLU A 66 -9.08 18.31 9.29
CA GLU A 66 -8.99 18.97 10.60
C GLU A 66 -8.47 20.40 10.48
N SER A 67 -7.41 20.61 9.71
CA SER A 67 -6.83 21.94 9.48
C SER A 67 -7.81 22.85 8.72
N PHE A 68 -8.50 22.29 7.72
CA PHE A 68 -9.49 22.99 6.91
C PHE A 68 -10.73 23.39 7.73
N ALA A 69 -11.24 22.51 8.58
CA ALA A 69 -12.37 22.81 9.47
C ALA A 69 -12.03 23.90 10.50
N ASN A 70 -10.77 23.97 10.92
CA ASN A 70 -10.29 24.92 11.93
C ASN A 70 -9.76 26.24 11.35
N ALA A 71 -9.68 26.37 10.01
CA ALA A 71 -9.19 27.55 9.32
C ALA A 71 -10.20 28.71 9.38
N ARG A 72 -10.24 29.41 10.52
CA ARG A 72 -10.95 30.70 10.69
C ARG A 72 -10.04 31.93 10.57
N ASP A 73 -8.72 31.75 10.55
CA ASP A 73 -7.71 32.82 10.53
C ASP A 73 -6.68 32.63 9.41
N ILE A 74 -6.04 33.72 8.99
CA ILE A 74 -5.00 33.74 7.93
C ILE A 74 -3.80 32.84 8.28
N ASP A 75 -3.35 32.81 9.54
CA ASP A 75 -2.25 31.91 9.97
C ASP A 75 -2.61 30.43 9.80
N LYS A 76 -3.90 30.11 9.80
CA LYS A 76 -4.39 28.74 9.59
C LYS A 76 -4.55 28.41 8.10
N GLN A 77 -4.60 29.39 7.21
CA GLN A 77 -4.59 29.16 5.75
C GLN A 77 -3.24 28.62 5.27
N MET A 78 -2.13 29.08 5.84
CA MET A 78 -0.81 28.51 5.59
C MET A 78 -0.67 27.06 6.09
N GLN A 79 -1.33 26.73 7.20
CA GLN A 79 -1.38 25.34 7.68
C GLN A 79 -2.18 24.46 6.73
N VAL A 80 -3.31 24.95 6.20
CA VAL A 80 -4.11 24.23 5.20
C VAL A 80 -3.31 23.98 3.91
N SER A 81 -2.57 24.98 3.40
CA SER A 81 -1.74 24.77 2.20
C SER A 81 -0.62 23.75 2.44
N ALA A 82 0.06 23.82 3.58
CA ALA A 82 1.09 22.85 3.94
C ALA A 82 0.54 21.42 4.06
N ARG A 83 -0.69 21.25 4.57
CA ARG A 83 -1.36 19.94 4.62
C ARG A 83 -1.80 19.43 3.25
N LEU A 84 -2.15 20.33 2.32
CA LEU A 84 -2.45 19.95 0.94
C LEU A 84 -1.20 19.52 0.18
N ASP A 85 -0.08 20.18 0.39
CA ASP A 85 1.22 19.75 -0.15
C ASP A 85 1.60 18.37 0.41
N GLN A 86 1.38 18.15 1.71
CA GLN A 86 1.58 16.86 2.34
C GLN A 86 0.68 15.77 1.72
N LEU A 87 -0.60 16.06 1.50
CA LEU A 87 -1.53 15.12 0.86
C LEU A 87 -1.15 14.80 -0.60
N ALA A 88 -0.70 15.80 -1.36
CA ALA A 88 -0.27 15.64 -2.75
C ALA A 88 1.02 14.80 -2.88
N SER A 89 1.90 14.86 -1.87
CA SER A 89 3.18 14.13 -1.85
C SER A 89 3.09 12.70 -1.32
N CYS A 90 1.93 12.28 -0.79
CA CYS A 90 1.71 10.89 -0.36
C CYS A 90 1.97 9.91 -1.51
N THR A 91 2.62 8.79 -1.22
CA THR A 91 2.97 7.79 -2.24
C THR A 91 1.74 7.12 -2.87
N GLY A 92 0.61 7.13 -2.16
CA GLY A 92 -0.69 6.69 -2.66
C GLY A 92 -1.48 7.74 -3.44
N ALA A 93 -0.97 8.98 -3.58
CA ALA A 93 -1.65 10.05 -4.27
C ALA A 93 -1.59 9.85 -5.80
N THR A 94 -2.74 10.01 -6.44
CA THR A 94 -2.86 10.03 -7.91
C THR A 94 -2.52 11.41 -8.46
N THR A 95 -2.20 11.48 -9.75
CA THR A 95 -1.96 12.74 -10.48
C THR A 95 -3.16 13.68 -10.41
N GLU A 96 -4.36 13.13 -10.41
CA GLU A 96 -5.64 13.85 -10.32
C GLU A 96 -5.84 14.42 -8.91
N LEU A 97 -5.50 13.64 -7.88
CA LEU A 97 -5.51 14.12 -6.50
C LEU A 97 -4.49 15.24 -6.29
N GLN A 98 -3.28 15.09 -6.84
CA GLN A 98 -2.25 16.13 -6.81
C GLN A 98 -2.76 17.42 -7.47
N ALA A 99 -3.30 17.33 -8.68
CA ALA A 99 -3.86 18.47 -9.39
C ALA A 99 -5.01 19.14 -8.63
N ALA A 100 -5.87 18.35 -7.96
CA ALA A 100 -6.94 18.87 -7.12
C ALA A 100 -6.39 19.61 -5.88
N CYS A 101 -5.34 19.07 -5.25
CA CYS A 101 -4.67 19.71 -4.12
C CYS A 101 -4.01 21.03 -4.55
N THR A 102 -3.25 21.04 -5.65
CA THR A 102 -2.62 22.25 -6.20
C THR A 102 -3.66 23.33 -6.51
N ALA A 103 -4.79 22.96 -7.14
CA ALA A 103 -5.86 23.90 -7.43
C ALA A 103 -6.47 24.51 -6.15
N LEU A 104 -6.63 23.70 -5.09
CA LEU A 104 -7.12 24.20 -3.82
C LEU A 104 -6.08 25.07 -3.10
N ILE A 105 -4.78 24.73 -3.16
CA ILE A 105 -3.69 25.57 -2.63
C ILE A 105 -3.72 26.94 -3.29
N SER A 106 -3.82 27.00 -4.62
CA SER A 106 -3.94 28.27 -5.35
C SER A 106 -5.18 29.06 -4.92
N ALA A 107 -6.32 28.38 -4.72
CA ALA A 107 -7.54 29.03 -4.25
C ALA A 107 -7.42 29.58 -2.81
N VAL A 108 -6.68 28.89 -1.94
CA VAL A 108 -6.42 29.32 -0.55
C VAL A 108 -5.42 30.50 -0.51
N THR A 109 -4.39 30.49 -1.36
CA THR A 109 -3.32 31.51 -1.37
C THR A 109 -3.71 32.81 -2.08
N PHE A 110 -4.60 32.79 -3.08
CA PHE A 110 -5.00 33.97 -3.84
C PHE A 110 -6.23 34.72 -3.30
N GLN A 111 -6.73 34.39 -2.10
CA GLN A 111 -7.87 35.14 -1.55
C GLN A 111 -7.46 36.61 -1.25
N PRO A 112 -8.11 37.60 -1.90
CA PRO A 112 -7.86 39.01 -1.59
C PRO A 112 -8.28 39.30 -0.15
N ARG A 113 -7.47 40.14 0.51
CA ARG A 113 -7.51 40.55 1.92
C ARG A 113 -8.75 41.41 2.27
N THR A 114 -9.91 41.13 1.69
CA THR A 114 -11.14 41.90 1.84
C THR A 114 -12.04 41.27 2.90
N GLU A 115 -11.95 41.84 4.10
CA GLU A 115 -12.90 41.86 5.22
C GLU A 115 -13.39 40.54 5.87
N PRO A 116 -13.62 40.57 7.19
CA PRO A 116 -13.98 39.39 7.98
C PRO A 116 -15.49 39.10 7.90
N GLN A 117 -16.01 38.71 6.74
CA GLN A 117 -17.43 38.34 6.64
C GLN A 117 -17.64 36.94 6.06
N LEU A 118 -18.06 36.06 6.97
CA LEU A 118 -19.02 34.99 6.81
C LEU A 118 -18.66 33.80 5.88
N PHE A 119 -18.39 32.69 6.57
CA PHE A 119 -18.45 31.30 6.16
C PHE A 119 -17.28 30.74 5.31
N PRO A 120 -16.30 30.10 5.97
CA PRO A 120 -15.29 29.24 5.35
C PRO A 120 -15.87 28.08 4.50
N GLY A 121 -17.18 27.83 4.55
CA GLY A 121 -17.81 26.69 3.88
C GLY A 121 -18.33 26.92 2.46
N MET A 122 -18.59 28.17 2.04
CA MET A 122 -19.27 28.42 0.75
C MET A 122 -18.32 28.63 -0.44
N LEU A 123 -17.16 29.26 -0.24
CA LEU A 123 -16.20 29.54 -1.33
C LEU A 123 -15.39 28.31 -1.76
N PHE A 124 -15.21 27.34 -0.88
CA PHE A 124 -14.38 26.16 -1.14
C PHE A 124 -15.16 24.93 -1.63
N ARG A 125 -16.49 25.03 -1.77
CA ARG A 125 -17.37 23.89 -2.06
C ARG A 125 -16.99 23.17 -3.36
N GLY A 126 -16.53 23.91 -4.38
CA GLY A 126 -16.05 23.36 -5.65
C GLY A 126 -14.73 22.59 -5.51
N PRO A 127 -13.60 23.27 -5.21
CA PRO A 127 -12.30 22.63 -5.13
C PRO A 127 -12.22 21.54 -4.05
N MET A 128 -12.89 21.73 -2.90
CA MET A 128 -12.92 20.76 -1.81
C MET A 128 -13.68 19.48 -2.17
N SER A 129 -14.81 19.60 -2.89
CA SER A 129 -15.55 18.44 -3.38
C SER A 129 -14.74 17.63 -4.39
N ARG A 130 -13.86 18.30 -5.15
CA ARG A 130 -12.93 17.66 -6.08
C ARG A 130 -11.84 16.90 -5.33
N VAL A 131 -11.17 17.53 -4.36
CA VAL A 131 -10.14 16.87 -3.52
C VAL A 131 -10.73 15.64 -2.80
N THR A 132 -11.92 15.76 -2.22
CA THR A 132 -12.59 14.65 -1.52
C THR A 132 -12.93 13.48 -2.46
N ARG A 133 -13.36 13.80 -3.69
CA ARG A 133 -13.66 12.80 -4.73
C ARG A 133 -12.40 12.07 -5.18
N GLU A 134 -11.34 12.81 -5.49
CA GLU A 134 -10.09 12.21 -5.95
C GLU A 134 -9.37 11.43 -4.84
N TYR A 135 -9.52 11.84 -3.58
CA TYR A 135 -9.08 11.05 -2.44
C TYR A 135 -9.79 9.69 -2.40
N ARG A 136 -11.12 9.68 -2.54
CA ARG A 136 -11.90 8.43 -2.58
C ARG A 136 -11.51 7.55 -3.76
N ASN A 137 -11.29 8.14 -4.93
CA ASN A 137 -10.82 7.43 -6.11
C ASN A 137 -9.43 6.80 -5.88
N SER A 138 -8.53 7.53 -5.22
CA SER A 138 -7.18 7.06 -4.88
C SER A 138 -7.23 5.89 -3.88
N GLN A 139 -8.09 5.98 -2.85
CA GLN A 139 -8.32 4.88 -1.91
C GLN A 139 -8.93 3.64 -2.60
N ASN A 140 -9.89 3.84 -3.52
CA ASN A 140 -10.46 2.75 -4.31
C ASN A 140 -9.44 2.10 -5.25
N ALA A 141 -8.52 2.89 -5.82
CA ALA A 141 -7.45 2.36 -6.66
C ALA A 141 -6.45 1.53 -5.84
N LEU A 142 -6.12 1.95 -4.62
CA LEU A 142 -5.27 1.18 -3.70
C LEU A 142 -5.95 -0.12 -3.25
N SER A 143 -7.25 -0.07 -2.94
CA SER A 143 -8.01 -1.27 -2.57
C SER A 143 -8.16 -2.26 -3.73
N ALA A 144 -8.33 -1.77 -4.96
CA ALA A 144 -8.33 -2.60 -6.16
C ALA A 144 -6.95 -3.24 -6.43
N LYS A 145 -5.85 -2.48 -6.25
CA LYS A 145 -4.48 -3.03 -6.35
C LYS A 145 -4.22 -4.10 -5.28
N ARG A 146 -4.74 -3.91 -4.07
CA ARG A 146 -4.69 -4.90 -2.99
C ARG A 146 -5.44 -6.18 -3.37
N ALA A 147 -6.68 -6.05 -3.86
CA ALA A 147 -7.49 -7.17 -4.30
C ALA A 147 -6.81 -7.97 -5.43
N ALA A 148 -6.24 -7.27 -6.41
CA ALA A 148 -5.52 -7.90 -7.53
C ALA A 148 -4.24 -8.64 -7.10
N LYS A 149 -3.60 -8.23 -6.00
CA LYS A 149 -2.46 -8.95 -5.41
C LYS A 149 -2.88 -10.17 -4.57
N LEU A 150 -4.07 -10.14 -3.99
CA LEU A 150 -4.61 -11.25 -3.19
C LEU A 150 -5.28 -12.34 -4.06
N SER A 151 -5.60 -12.04 -5.32
CA SER A 151 -6.23 -12.96 -6.26
C SER A 151 -5.25 -13.66 -7.22
N ARG A 152 -3.94 -13.47 -7.05
CA ARG A 152 -2.88 -14.14 -7.81
C ARG A 152 -2.33 -15.30 -7.00
#